data_AF-A0A2V9YUH3-F1
#
_entry.id   AF-A0A2V9YUH3-F1
#
_cell.length_a   1.000
_cell.length_b   1.000
_cell.length_c   1.000
_cell.angle_alpha   90.00
_cell.angle_beta   90.00
_cell.angle_gamma   90.00
#
_symmetry.space_group_name_H-M   'P 1'
#
loop_
_entity.id
_entity.type
_entity.pdbx_description
1 polymer ?
#
loop_
_entity_poly.entity_id
_entity_poly.type
_entity_poly.pdbx_seq_one_letter_code
_entity_poly.pdbx_strand_id
1 'polypeptide(L)'
;MLHPIREHLGIARRGFHAFRHGLGTELMRVSTNPRVVQEQLGHADLRMLQRYAHVIPNDQRTAVERATEIFLRRTRKVSRCK
;
A
#
# COMPACT_ATOMS: atom_id res chain seq x y z
N MET A 1 -4.29 -28.64 -9.45
CA MET A 1 -5.05 -27.70 -10.31
C MET A 1 -4.12 -26.69 -11.00
N LEU A 2 -3.29 -25.89 -10.30
CA LEU A 2 -2.36 -24.93 -10.97
C LEU A 2 -0.89 -25.39 -11.13
N HIS A 3 -0.53 -26.58 -10.65
CA HIS A 3 0.85 -27.11 -10.71
C HIS A 3 1.47 -27.14 -12.11
N PRO A 4 0.76 -27.55 -13.19
CA PRO A 4 1.36 -27.63 -14.52
C PRO A 4 1.76 -26.26 -15.06
N ILE A 5 0.88 -25.26 -14.91
CA ILE A 5 1.11 -23.87 -15.37
C ILE A 5 2.27 -23.24 -14.59
N ARG A 6 2.32 -23.49 -13.28
CA ARG A 6 3.41 -23.01 -12.42
C ARG A 6 4.79 -23.50 -12.91
N GLU A 7 4.90 -24.79 -13.20
CA GLU A 7 6.16 -25.40 -13.67
C GLU A 7 6.57 -24.85 -15.04
N HIS A 8 5.61 -24.66 -15.94
CA HIS A 8 5.85 -24.04 -17.24
C HIS A 8 6.36 -22.59 -17.14
N LEU A 9 5.91 -21.84 -16.12
CA LEU A 9 6.31 -20.45 -15.88
C LEU A 9 7.55 -20.33 -14.96
N GLY A 10 8.13 -21.44 -14.50
CA GLY A 10 9.29 -21.42 -13.60
C GLY A 10 9.03 -20.82 -12.21
N ILE A 11 7.76 -20.78 -11.76
CA ILE A 11 7.40 -20.14 -10.49
C ILE A 11 7.58 -21.13 -9.34
N ALA A 12 8.18 -20.69 -8.23
CA ALA A 12 8.37 -21.53 -7.04
C ALA A 12 7.04 -22.09 -6.51
N ARG A 13 7.05 -23.34 -6.04
CA ARG A 13 5.88 -24.04 -5.47
C ARG A 13 5.34 -23.28 -4.27
N ARG A 14 4.24 -22.55 -4.49
CA ARG A 14 3.45 -21.89 -3.44
C ARG A 14 1.97 -22.24 -3.61
N GLY A 15 1.24 -22.25 -2.50
CA GLY A 15 -0.21 -22.46 -2.48
C GLY A 15 -0.98 -21.21 -2.93
N PHE A 16 -2.29 -21.35 -3.12
CA PHE A 16 -3.18 -20.26 -3.54
C PHE A 16 -3.09 -19.01 -2.66
N HIS A 17 -2.76 -19.18 -1.37
CA HIS A 17 -2.59 -18.07 -0.43
C HIS A 17 -1.47 -17.09 -0.84
N ALA A 18 -0.49 -17.51 -1.64
CA ALA A 18 0.55 -16.63 -2.14
C ALA A 18 0.01 -15.56 -3.10
N PHE A 19 -1.02 -15.87 -3.90
CA PHE A 19 -1.68 -14.87 -4.74
C PHE A 19 -2.39 -13.81 -3.90
N ARG A 20 -3.04 -14.23 -2.81
CA ARG A 20 -3.65 -13.32 -1.85
C ARG A 20 -2.61 -12.40 -1.19
N HIS A 21 -1.44 -12.92 -0.85
CA HIS A 21 -0.35 -12.10 -0.34
C HIS A 21 0.20 -11.11 -1.38
N GLY A 22 0.36 -11.55 -2.62
CA GLY A 22 0.78 -10.69 -3.73
C GLY A 22 -0.21 -9.54 -3.94
N LEU A 23 -1.50 -9.85 -4.01
CA LEU A 23 -2.55 -8.84 -4.13
C LEU A 23 -2.56 -7.86 -2.94
N GLY A 24 -2.47 -8.35 -1.69
CA GLY A 24 -2.44 -7.48 -0.51
C GLY A 24 -1.22 -6.56 -0.47
N THR A 25 -0.06 -7.06 -0.91
CA THR A 25 1.17 -6.29 -1.04
C THR A 25 1.01 -5.17 -2.07
N GLU A 26 0.47 -5.48 -3.25
CA GLU A 26 0.29 -4.51 -4.33
C GLU A 26 -0.75 -3.45 -3.98
N LEU A 27 -1.88 -3.87 -3.40
CA LEU A 27 -2.91 -2.94 -2.92
C LEU A 27 -2.34 -1.97 -1.89
N MET A 28 -1.50 -2.43 -0.96
CA MET A 28 -0.86 -1.56 0.02
C MET A 28 0.17 -0.60 -0.59
N ARG A 29 0.75 -0.91 -1.77
CA ARG A 29 1.64 0.02 -2.51
C ARG A 29 0.86 1.12 -3.21
N VAL A 30 -0.26 0.77 -3.85
CA VAL A 30 -1.00 1.71 -4.71
C VAL A 30 -2.07 2.49 -3.95
N SER A 31 -2.59 1.93 -2.85
CA SER A 31 -3.70 2.53 -2.13
C SER A 31 -3.22 3.56 -1.11
N THR A 32 -3.90 4.71 -1.06
CA THR A 32 -3.69 5.73 -0.02
C THR A 32 -4.45 5.39 1.27
N ASN A 33 -5.44 4.48 1.23
CA ASN A 33 -6.32 4.18 2.36
C ASN A 33 -6.31 2.69 2.74
N PRO A 34 -5.80 2.32 3.93
CA PRO A 34 -5.73 0.93 4.38
C PRO A 34 -7.10 0.29 4.61
N ARG A 35 -8.18 1.06 4.87
CA ARG A 35 -9.54 0.52 5.03
C ARG A 35 -10.07 -0.05 3.72
N VAL A 36 -9.76 0.58 2.58
CA VAL A 36 -10.17 0.07 1.27
C VAL A 36 -9.49 -1.27 0.99
N VAL A 37 -8.21 -1.40 1.33
CA VAL A 37 -7.48 -2.67 1.20
C VAL A 37 -8.04 -3.73 2.15
N GLN A 38 -8.44 -3.35 3.36
CA GLN A 38 -9.10 -4.25 4.31
C GLN A 38 -10.38 -4.87 3.73
N GLU A 39 -11.26 -4.02 3.19
CA GLU A 39 -12.54 -4.42 2.59
C GLU A 39 -12.30 -5.28 1.35
N GLN A 40 -11.38 -4.88 0.48
CA GLN A 40 -11.04 -5.64 -0.73
C GLN A 40 -10.48 -7.03 -0.43
N LEU A 41 -9.72 -7.17 0.67
CA LEU A 41 -9.25 -8.47 1.13
C LEU A 41 -10.30 -9.22 1.94
N GLY A 42 -11.37 -8.57 2.42
CA GLY A 42 -12.34 -9.16 3.34
C GLY A 42 -11.73 -9.47 4.72
N HIS A 43 -10.83 -8.61 5.21
CA HIS A 43 -10.26 -8.76 6.55
C HIS A 43 -11.21 -8.22 7.62
N ALA A 44 -11.52 -9.05 8.63
CA ALA A 44 -12.34 -8.64 9.75
C ALA A 44 -11.67 -7.57 10.63
N ASP A 45 -10.34 -7.55 10.70
CA ASP A 45 -9.56 -6.60 11.50
C ASP A 45 -8.42 -5.97 10.66
N LEU A 46 -8.20 -4.67 10.85
CA LEU A 46 -7.07 -3.92 10.29
C LEU A 46 -5.71 -4.48 10.73
N ARG A 47 -5.62 -5.12 11.90
CA ARG A 47 -4.38 -5.79 12.34
C ARG A 47 -3.89 -6.83 11.34
N MET A 48 -4.79 -7.46 10.59
CA MET A 48 -4.44 -8.44 9.57
C MET A 48 -3.63 -7.83 8.40
N LEU A 49 -3.75 -6.52 8.17
CA LEU A 49 -2.95 -5.79 7.16
C LEU A 49 -1.50 -5.54 7.60
N GLN A 50 -1.17 -5.69 8.89
CA GLN A 50 0.21 -5.52 9.37
C GLN A 50 1.20 -6.43 8.64
N ARG A 51 0.73 -7.58 8.14
CA ARG A 51 1.52 -8.50 7.29
C ARG A 51 2.07 -7.82 6.02
N TYR A 52 1.40 -6.78 5.52
CA TYR A 52 1.77 -6.03 4.32
C TYR A 52 2.35 -4.64 4.62
N ALA A 53 2.42 -4.23 5.90
CA ALA A 53 2.85 -2.87 6.26
C ALA A 53 4.33 -2.58 5.94
N HIS A 54 5.16 -3.63 5.87
CA HIS A 54 6.57 -3.54 5.48
C HIS A 54 6.80 -3.04 4.05
N VAL A 55 5.74 -2.94 3.25
CA VAL A 55 5.73 -2.54 1.84
C VAL A 55 5.54 -1.01 1.69
N ILE A 56 5.29 -0.31 2.80
CA ILE A 56 5.19 1.14 2.92
C ILE A 56 6.53 1.87 3.28
N PRO A 57 7.76 1.39 2.99
CA PRO A 57 8.96 2.11 3.38
C PRO A 57 9.30 3.16 2.32
N ASN A 58 8.47 4.21 2.22
CA ASN A 58 8.84 5.55 1.69
C ASN A 58 7.68 6.57 1.77
N ASP A 59 6.46 6.10 2.04
CA ASP A 59 5.29 6.98 2.04
C ASP A 59 5.29 7.98 3.18
N GLN A 60 5.85 7.64 4.34
CA GLN A 60 5.90 8.59 5.46
C GLN A 60 6.74 9.81 5.12
N ARG A 61 7.92 9.62 4.54
CA ARG A 61 8.78 10.73 4.12
C ARG A 61 8.12 11.56 3.03
N THR A 62 7.59 10.90 2.00
CA THR A 62 6.87 11.56 0.89
C THR A 62 5.64 12.32 1.39
N ALA A 63 4.89 11.76 2.36
CA ALA A 63 3.71 12.39 2.95
C ALA A 63 4.07 13.63 3.77
N VAL A 64 5.15 13.57 4.56
CA VAL A 64 5.66 14.72 5.32
C VAL A 64 6.15 15.83 4.38
N GLU A 65 6.87 15.48 3.32
CA GLU A 65 7.35 16.43 2.32
C GLU A 65 6.18 17.14 1.62
N ARG A 66 5.16 16.39 1.16
CA ARG A 66 3.94 16.96 0.57
C ARG A 66 3.15 17.82 1.54
N ALA A 67 2.99 17.38 2.79
CA ALA A 67 2.30 18.16 3.81
C ALA A 67 3.03 19.49 4.05
N THR A 68 4.36 19.45 4.16
CA THR A 68 5.20 20.63 4.36
C THR A 68 5.06 21.61 3.19
N GLU A 69 5.04 21.13 1.95
CA GLU A 69 4.81 21.98 0.77
C GLU A 69 3.44 22.70 0.84
N ILE A 70 2.37 22.00 1.22
CA ILE A 70 1.04 22.57 1.39
C ILE A 70 1.03 23.67 2.46
N PHE A 71 1.66 23.42 3.62
CA PHE A 71 1.75 24.39 4.70
C PHE A 71 2.58 25.63 4.31
N LEU A 72 3.76 25.44 3.69
CA LEU A 72 4.64 26.54 3.25
C LEU A 72 4.06 27.37 2.10
N ARG A 73 3.17 26.78 1.27
CA ARG A 73 2.43 27.53 0.25
C ARG A 73 1.38 28.46 0.88
N ARG A 74 0.78 28.04 2.00
CA ARG A 74 -0.26 28.80 2.71
C ARG A 74 0.33 29.99 3.48
N THR A 75 1.46 29.80 4.15
CA THR A 75 2.14 30.88 4.90
C THR A 75 2.57 32.05 3.99
N ARG A 76 3.11 31.75 2.80
CA ARG A 76 3.50 32.78 1.80
C ARG A 76 2.33 33.60 1.23
N LYS A 77 1.14 33.02 1.13
CA LYS A 77 -0.05 33.79 0.68
C LYS A 77 -0.57 34.73 1.76
N VAL A 78 -0.51 34.31 3.03
CA VAL A 78 -0.96 35.13 4.17
C VAL A 78 -0.03 36.32 4.39
N SER A 79 1.29 36.16 4.26
CA SER A 79 2.25 37.26 4.41
C SER A 79 2.23 38.29 3.28
N ARG A 80 1.65 37.97 2.12
CA ARG A 80 1.59 38.83 0.93
C ARG A 80 0.28 39.63 0.84
N CYS A 81 -0.68 39.38 1.73
CA CYS A 81 -1.98 40.05 1.81
C CYS A 81 -2.04 41.11 2.94
N LYS A 82 -0.88 41.50 3.46
CA LYS A 82 -0.69 42.53 4.47
C LYS A 82 0.24 43.58 3.89
#